data_AF-A0A8J8Q6Q8-F1
#
_entry.id   AF-A0A8J8Q6Q8-F1
#
_cell.length_a   1.000
_cell.length_b   1.000
_cell.length_c   1.000
_cell.angle_alpha   90.00
_cell.angle_beta   90.00
_cell.angle_gamma   90.00
#
_symmetry.space_group_name_H-M   'P 1'
#
loop_
_entity.id
_entity.type
_entity.pdbx_description
1 polymer ?
#
loop_
_entity_poly.entity_id
_entity_poly.type
_entity_poly.pdbx_seq_one_letter_code
_entity_poly.pdbx_strand_id
1 'polypeptide(L)'
;MYETARKRSGRDPFDALVDVLAAVNRYDFVLGIIPIAFVVALSAASVLSLPIMHALLIAAIIGVITIVDACYLNPPVGRGST
;
A
#
# COMPACT_ATOMS: atom_id res chain seq x y z
N MET A 1 3.78 -43.72 -11.61
CA MET A 1 3.96 -43.43 -10.17
C MET A 1 3.38 -42.05 -9.94
N TYR A 2 2.14 -42.00 -9.44
CA TYR A 2 1.34 -40.78 -9.36
C TYR A 2 1.55 -40.16 -7.98
N GLU A 3 2.49 -39.23 -7.86
CA GLU A 3 2.67 -38.49 -6.62
C GLU A 3 1.64 -37.36 -6.53
N THR A 4 0.58 -37.69 -5.78
CA THR A 4 -0.08 -36.85 -4.79
C THR A 4 -0.61 -35.50 -5.24
N ALA A 5 -1.91 -35.55 -5.57
CA ALA A 5 -2.88 -34.48 -5.46
C ALA A 5 -2.60 -33.50 -4.28
N ARG A 6 -2.36 -32.24 -4.64
CA ARG A 6 -3.14 -31.08 -4.17
C ARG A 6 -3.39 -31.03 -2.65
N LYS A 7 -2.34 -30.77 -1.87
CA LYS A 7 -2.48 -30.20 -0.51
C LYS A 7 -2.79 -28.69 -0.60
N ARG A 8 -3.91 -28.35 -1.26
CA ARG A 8 -4.44 -26.98 -1.40
C ARG A 8 -5.94 -27.03 -1.16
N SER A 9 -6.33 -27.46 0.04
CA SER A 9 -7.72 -27.53 0.47
C SER A 9 -7.76 -27.17 1.95
N GLY A 10 -8.29 -25.97 2.26
CA GLY A 10 -8.59 -25.55 3.62
C GLY A 10 -7.70 -24.47 4.24
N ARG A 11 -7.03 -23.60 3.47
CA ARG A 11 -6.61 -22.30 4.03
C ARG A 11 -7.78 -21.35 3.82
N ASP A 12 -8.36 -20.87 4.92
CA ASP A 12 -9.45 -19.91 4.85
C ASP A 12 -8.96 -18.67 4.10
N PRO A 13 -9.77 -18.11 3.19
CA PRO A 13 -9.36 -16.95 2.40
C PRO A 13 -9.03 -15.75 3.29
N PHE A 14 -9.70 -15.66 4.45
CA PHE A 14 -9.40 -14.68 5.48
C PHE A 14 -8.04 -14.90 6.13
N ASP A 15 -7.68 -16.14 6.50
CA ASP A 15 -6.35 -16.45 7.06
C ASP A 15 -5.23 -16.13 6.07
N ALA A 16 -5.44 -16.41 4.78
CA ALA A 16 -4.48 -16.01 3.75
C ALA A 16 -4.33 -14.49 3.66
N LEU A 17 -5.41 -13.72 3.84
CA LEU A 17 -5.38 -12.25 3.80
C LEU A 17 -4.70 -11.67 5.05
N VAL A 18 -4.97 -12.28 6.21
CA VAL A 18 -4.33 -11.93 7.48
C VAL A 18 -2.84 -12.25 7.43
N ASP A 19 -2.43 -13.39 6.88
CA ASP A 19 -1.02 -13.74 6.67
C ASP A 19 -0.31 -12.69 5.79
N VAL A 20 -0.97 -12.23 4.71
CA VAL A 20 -0.41 -11.17 3.84
C VAL A 20 -0.32 -9.84 4.58
N LEU A 21 -1.36 -9.44 5.31
CA LEU A 21 -1.34 -8.23 6.13
C LEU A 21 -0.32 -8.30 7.28
N ALA A 22 -0.07 -9.49 7.84
CA ALA A 22 0.93 -9.71 8.87
C ALA A 22 2.35 -9.68 8.30
N ALA A 23 2.53 -10.04 7.03
CA ALA A 23 3.79 -9.95 6.31
C ALA A 23 4.11 -8.54 5.79
N VAL A 24 3.12 -7.64 5.78
CA VAL A 24 3.30 -6.24 5.38
C VAL A 24 4.29 -5.55 6.33
N ASN A 25 5.29 -4.89 5.74
CA ASN A 25 6.28 -4.11 6.46
C ASN A 25 5.88 -2.62 6.49
N ARG A 26 6.59 -1.84 7.32
CA ARG A 26 6.42 -0.37 7.41
C ARG A 26 6.40 0.30 6.01
N TYR A 27 7.23 -0.19 5.09
CA TYR A 27 7.32 0.37 3.74
C TYR A 27 6.08 0.10 2.89
N ASP A 28 5.40 -1.04 3.03
CA ASP A 28 4.16 -1.28 2.27
C ASP A 28 3.00 -0.46 2.83
N PHE A 29 2.99 -0.18 4.14
CA PHE A 29 2.08 0.80 4.74
C PHE A 29 2.31 2.19 4.18
N VAL A 30 3.56 2.64 4.11
CA VAL A 30 3.92 3.95 3.57
C VAL A 30 3.54 4.04 2.08
N LEU A 31 3.75 2.97 1.31
CA LEU A 31 3.32 2.91 -0.09
C LEU A 31 1.79 2.94 -0.23
N GLY A 32 1.06 2.33 0.72
CA GLY A 32 -0.40 2.35 0.79
C GLY A 32 -0.99 3.75 1.04
N ILE A 33 -0.22 4.69 1.62
CA ILE A 33 -0.68 6.08 1.85
C ILE A 33 -1.00 6.78 0.52
N ILE A 34 -0.24 6.50 -0.54
CA ILE A 34 -0.40 7.16 -1.84
C ILE A 34 -1.80 6.89 -2.43
N PRO A 35 -2.22 5.64 -2.70
CA PRO A 35 -3.56 5.38 -3.25
C PRO A 35 -4.66 5.85 -2.30
N ILE A 36 -4.47 5.76 -0.97
CA ILE A 36 -5.43 6.28 0.00
C ILE A 36 -5.61 7.79 -0.15
N ALA A 37 -4.52 8.55 -0.30
CA ALA A 37 -4.59 10.00 -0.49
C ALA A 37 -5.39 10.39 -1.75
N PHE A 38 -5.24 9.65 -2.85
CA PHE A 38 -6.02 9.87 -4.06
C PHE A 38 -7.50 9.53 -3.88
N VAL A 39 -7.84 8.44 -3.19
CA VAL A 39 -9.23 8.07 -2.87
C VAL A 39 -9.88 9.13 -1.98
N VAL A 40 -9.17 9.59 -0.95
CA VAL A 40 -9.65 10.65 -0.05
C VAL A 40 -9.84 11.97 -0.82
N ALA A 41 -8.89 12.36 -1.65
CA ALA A 41 -8.98 13.57 -2.46
C ALA A 41 -10.15 13.52 -3.45
N LEU A 42 -10.37 12.38 -4.11
CA LEU A 42 -11.50 12.20 -5.01
C LEU A 42 -12.83 12.26 -4.26
N SER A 43 -12.92 11.58 -3.12
CA SER A 43 -14.10 11.61 -2.25
C SER A 43 -14.41 13.02 -1.77
N ALA A 44 -13.38 13.77 -1.34
CA ALA A 44 -13.50 15.16 -0.94
C ALA A 44 -13.94 16.04 -2.12
N ALA A 45 -13.37 15.89 -3.31
CA ALA A 45 -13.79 16.62 -4.49
C ALA A 45 -15.28 16.38 -4.82
N SER A 46 -15.75 15.14 -4.69
CA SER A 46 -17.16 14.79 -4.89
C SER A 46 -18.09 15.39 -3.84
N VAL A 47 -17.73 15.32 -2.56
CA VAL A 47 -18.58 15.81 -1.46
C VAL A 47 -18.60 17.35 -1.38
N LEU A 48 -17.45 17.99 -1.60
CA LEU A 48 -17.28 19.44 -1.49
C LEU A 48 -17.47 20.17 -2.83
N SER A 49 -17.74 19.43 -3.93
CA SER A 49 -17.84 19.97 -5.29
C SER A 49 -16.63 20.81 -5.71
N LEU A 50 -15.43 20.41 -5.25
CA LEU A 50 -14.19 21.09 -5.61
C LEU A 50 -13.75 20.70 -7.03
N PRO A 51 -13.01 21.57 -7.74
CA PRO A 51 -12.43 21.20 -9.02
C PRO A 51 -11.48 20.02 -8.84
N ILE A 52 -11.75 18.92 -9.56
CA ILE A 52 -11.01 17.66 -9.41
C ILE A 52 -9.49 17.82 -9.57
N MET A 53 -9.07 18.74 -10.45
CA MET A 53 -7.66 19.09 -10.67
C MET A 53 -6.96 19.57 -9.38
N HIS A 54 -7.64 20.38 -8.56
CA HIS A 54 -7.05 20.87 -7.31
C HIS A 54 -6.91 19.75 -6.28
N ALA A 55 -7.92 18.89 -6.18
CA ALA A 55 -7.88 17.74 -5.26
C ALA A 55 -6.78 16.74 -5.65
N LEU A 56 -6.65 16.43 -6.95
CA LEU A 56 -5.61 15.55 -7.47
C LEU A 56 -4.21 16.16 -7.28
N LEU A 57 -4.07 17.48 -7.43
CA LEU A 57 -2.80 18.18 -7.16
C LEU A 57 -2.37 18.01 -5.71
N ILE A 58 -3.29 18.18 -4.75
CA ILE A 58 -2.99 17.97 -3.32
C ILE A 58 -2.58 16.52 -3.06
N ALA A 59 -3.30 15.54 -3.61
CA ALA A 59 -2.95 14.13 -3.47
C ALA A 59 -1.57 13.81 -4.08
N ALA A 60 -1.24 14.40 -5.23
CA ALA A 60 0.06 14.24 -5.87
C ALA A 60 1.20 14.80 -5.00
N ILE A 61 1.01 15.99 -4.39
CA ILE A 61 2.00 16.57 -3.46
C ILE A 61 2.23 15.64 -2.28
N ILE A 62 1.17 15.09 -1.67
CA ILE A 62 1.28 14.12 -0.58
C ILE A 62 2.07 12.90 -1.05
N GLY A 63 1.74 12.35 -2.22
CA GLY A 63 2.47 11.21 -2.79
C GLY A 63 3.96 11.46 -2.99
N VAL A 64 4.34 12.64 -3.48
CA VAL A 64 5.77 13.03 -3.59
C VAL A 64 6.43 13.08 -2.23
N ILE A 65 5.82 13.69 -1.23
CA ILE A 65 6.36 13.75 0.14
C ILE A 65 6.54 12.33 0.70
N THR A 66 5.57 11.45 0.49
CA THR A 66 5.64 10.05 0.92
C THR A 66 6.80 9.31 0.25
N ILE A 67 7.03 9.50 -1.05
CA ILE A 67 8.17 8.92 -1.77
C ILE A 67 9.49 9.47 -1.24
N VAL A 68 9.58 10.78 -1.02
CA VAL A 68 10.78 11.41 -0.48
C VAL A 68 11.10 10.86 0.92
N ASP A 69 10.09 10.73 1.78
CA ASP A 69 10.26 10.15 3.11
C ASP A 69 10.73 8.70 3.06
N ALA A 70 10.03 7.86 2.31
CA ALA A 70 10.30 6.42 2.22
C ALA A 70 11.65 6.09 1.58
N CYS A 71 12.02 6.82 0.53
CA CYS A 71 13.18 6.50 -0.30
C CYS A 71 14.44 7.26 0.11
N TYR A 72 14.32 8.47 0.69
CA TYR A 72 15.48 9.34 0.93
C TYR A 72 15.69 9.70 2.40
N LEU A 73 14.63 10.02 3.15
CA LEU A 73 14.78 10.39 4.58
C LEU A 73 14.90 9.16 5.49
N ASN A 74 14.10 8.13 5.22
CA ASN A 74 14.09 6.90 6.00
C ASN A 74 14.23 5.67 5.07
N PRO A 75 15.34 5.57 4.31
CA PRO A 75 15.55 4.48 3.38
C PRO A 75 15.53 3.13 4.09
N PRO A 76 15.10 2.04 3.41
CA PRO A 76 15.21 0.70 3.95
C PRO A 76 16.68 0.36 4.19
N VAL A 77 17.06 0.35 5.47
CA VAL A 77 18.33 -0.22 5.90
C VAL A 77 18.25 -1.72 5.66
N GLY A 78 18.90 -2.17 4.57
CA GLY A 78 19.04 -3.59 4.28
C GLY A 78 19.67 -4.29 5.48
N ARG A 79 18.96 -5.25 6.08
CA ARG A 79 19.60 -6.24 6.95
C ARG A 79 20.46 -7.12 6.04
N GLY A 80 21.71 -6.74 5.82
CA GLY A 80 22.63 -7.53 5.01
C GLY A 80 23.93 -6.83 4.65
N SER A 81 24.87 -6.81 5.59
CA SER A 81 26.31 -6.91 5.30
C SER A 81 27.03 -7.47 6.53
N THR A 82 26.93 -8.79 6.71
CA THR A 82 28.00 -9.58 7.35
C THR A 82 29.01 -9.96 6.29
#